data_AF-A0A2E4JPD9-F1
#
_entry.id   AF-A0A2E4JPD9-F1
#
_cell.length_a   1.000
_cell.length_b   1.000
_cell.length_c   1.000
_cell.angle_alpha   90.00
_cell.angle_beta   90.00
_cell.angle_gamma   90.00
#
_symmetry.space_group_name_H-M   'P 1'
#
loop_
_entity.id
_entity.type
_entity.pdbx_description
1 polymer ?
#
loop_
_entity_poly.entity_id
_entity_poly.type
_entity_poly.pdbx_seq_one_letter_code
_entity_poly.pdbx_strand_id
1 'polypeptide(L)'
;MVVGITSGITFVMTDFQSSLEEKQKEVEEEKQQQKQQLRPEAQEKAEIIEMSKTNPRIKGIINGELRFYIEPLPSYAASEVKESMRMIVNVLEHSTTTIPNVEMYRVYDENSADIHISWIKNYRSHTLSGAITNSYIKIGLGADNCLGDWRPFDALTIYLNLLHEFGHSLGYGHSDDPDNIMYHQIYSRFETDVVISDIFPSGSMKIIPFCGSGYYFYTFSTDNVQDDFDIYVLPSETDPQTFLGSESGSEYVDCGEKDTMNFTHSCNVSADSKIVIHNYESYPIKINGQIVDKDVPKKPDMDYDEEAFEYDTEFLANIRLLFNESN
;
A
#
# COMPACT_ATOMS: atom_id res chain seq x y z
N MET A 1 87.62 -43.55 -26.67
CA MET A 1 86.21 -43.95 -26.46
C MET A 1 85.48 -42.75 -25.85
N VAL A 2 85.15 -41.74 -26.67
CA VAL A 2 84.28 -40.62 -26.26
C VAL A 2 83.35 -40.38 -27.44
N VAL A 3 82.38 -41.28 -27.59
CA VAL A 3 81.25 -41.16 -28.51
C VAL A 3 80.04 -41.32 -27.61
N GLY A 4 79.24 -40.27 -27.41
CA GLY A 4 77.99 -40.42 -26.67
C GLY A 4 77.38 -39.20 -25.97
N ILE A 5 78.00 -38.01 -25.94
CA ILE A 5 77.46 -36.90 -25.11
C ILE A 5 76.66 -35.86 -25.93
N THR A 6 76.92 -35.71 -27.23
CA THR A 6 76.25 -34.69 -28.06
C THR A 6 74.81 -35.06 -28.49
N SER A 7 74.51 -36.36 -28.62
CA SER A 7 73.17 -36.81 -29.02
C SER A 7 72.13 -36.71 -27.89
N GLY A 8 72.56 -36.81 -26.63
CA GLY A 8 71.67 -36.72 -25.47
C GLY A 8 71.23 -35.29 -25.14
N ILE A 9 72.13 -34.30 -25.29
CA ILE A 9 71.81 -32.89 -25.00
C ILE A 9 70.83 -32.31 -26.03
N THR A 10 70.99 -32.69 -27.30
CA THR A 10 70.10 -32.24 -28.38
C THR A 10 68.68 -32.81 -28.20
N PHE A 11 68.57 -34.09 -27.81
CA PHE A 11 67.28 -34.75 -27.54
C PHE A 11 66.55 -34.13 -26.34
N VAL A 12 67.26 -33.85 -25.25
CA VAL A 12 66.70 -33.21 -24.04
C VAL A 12 66.26 -31.75 -24.30
N MET A 13 66.96 -31.01 -25.15
CA MET A 13 66.53 -29.65 -25.54
C MET A 13 65.26 -29.65 -26.39
N THR A 14 65.13 -30.58 -27.34
CA THR A 14 63.90 -30.71 -28.15
C THR A 14 62.69 -31.13 -27.32
N ASP A 15 62.85 -32.04 -26.35
CA ASP A 15 61.75 -32.45 -25.46
C ASP A 15 61.33 -31.33 -24.50
N PHE A 16 62.27 -30.48 -24.08
CA PHE A 16 61.95 -29.33 -23.23
C PHE A 16 61.23 -28.22 -24.01
N GLN A 17 61.63 -27.99 -25.26
CA GLN A 17 60.92 -27.06 -26.16
C GLN A 17 59.52 -27.54 -26.51
N SER A 18 59.34 -28.83 -26.82
CA SER A 18 58.01 -29.38 -27.11
C SER A 18 57.08 -29.29 -25.89
N SER A 19 57.59 -29.57 -24.68
CA SER A 19 56.83 -29.43 -23.43
C SER A 19 56.41 -27.97 -23.14
N LEU A 20 57.26 -26.99 -23.47
CA LEU A 20 56.91 -25.57 -23.32
C LEU A 20 55.85 -25.12 -24.32
N GLU A 21 55.93 -25.58 -25.56
CA GLU A 21 54.93 -25.29 -26.61
C GLU A 21 53.58 -25.93 -26.27
N GLU A 22 53.57 -27.15 -25.73
CA GLU A 22 52.35 -27.85 -25.29
C GLU A 22 51.66 -27.11 -24.13
N LYS A 23 52.42 -26.68 -23.11
CA LYS A 23 51.90 -25.86 -22.02
C LYS A 23 51.38 -24.50 -22.47
N GLN A 24 52.05 -23.86 -23.44
CA GLN A 24 51.55 -22.60 -24.00
C GLN A 24 50.22 -22.80 -24.73
N LYS A 25 50.07 -23.93 -25.44
CA LYS A 25 48.84 -24.30 -26.11
C LYS A 25 47.70 -24.55 -25.14
N GLU A 26 47.95 -25.29 -24.05
CA GLU A 26 46.96 -25.52 -22.99
C GLU A 26 46.48 -24.19 -22.38
N VAL A 27 47.39 -23.27 -22.07
CA VAL A 27 47.04 -21.94 -21.54
C VAL A 27 46.25 -21.10 -22.54
N GLU A 28 46.56 -21.20 -23.83
CA GLU A 28 45.82 -20.49 -24.90
C GLU A 28 44.41 -21.06 -25.08
N GLU A 29 44.26 -22.39 -24.99
CA GLU A 29 42.98 -23.11 -25.04
C GLU A 29 42.11 -22.82 -23.81
N GLU A 30 42.68 -22.81 -22.61
CA GLU A 30 41.99 -22.40 -21.37
C GLU A 30 41.48 -20.95 -21.47
N LYS A 31 42.29 -20.02 -22.00
CA LYS A 31 41.88 -18.63 -22.24
C LYS A 31 40.76 -18.53 -23.27
N GLN A 32 40.79 -19.36 -24.32
CA GLN A 32 39.73 -19.38 -25.32
C GLN A 32 38.43 -19.96 -24.76
N GLN A 33 38.51 -21.00 -23.94
CA GLN A 33 37.36 -21.58 -23.24
C GLN A 33 36.75 -20.59 -22.24
N GLN A 34 37.57 -19.89 -21.44
CA GLN A 34 37.09 -18.80 -20.57
C GLN A 34 36.39 -17.70 -21.37
N LYS A 35 36.98 -17.24 -22.49
CA LYS A 35 36.34 -16.25 -23.37
C LYS A 35 35.07 -16.77 -24.04
N GLN A 36 34.93 -18.09 -24.24
CA GLN A 36 33.69 -18.69 -24.73
C GLN A 36 32.62 -18.76 -23.65
N GLN A 37 32.97 -19.04 -22.39
CA GLN A 37 32.05 -19.07 -21.25
C GLN A 37 31.60 -17.68 -20.80
N LEU A 38 32.50 -16.69 -20.82
CA LEU A 38 32.18 -15.30 -20.47
C LEU A 38 31.18 -14.62 -21.42
N ARG A 39 31.03 -15.13 -22.66
CA ARG A 39 30.15 -14.54 -23.66
C ARG A 39 28.65 -14.76 -23.35
N PRO A 40 28.19 -16.00 -23.10
CA PRO A 40 26.84 -16.26 -22.61
C PRO A 40 26.53 -15.58 -21.27
N GLU A 41 27.46 -15.60 -20.31
CA GLU A 41 27.27 -14.98 -19.01
C GLU A 41 27.09 -13.46 -19.12
N ALA A 42 27.89 -12.79 -19.97
CA ALA A 42 27.73 -11.36 -20.23
C ALA A 42 26.41 -11.02 -20.93
N GLN A 43 25.89 -11.92 -21.77
CA GLN A 43 24.57 -11.76 -22.40
C GLN A 43 23.46 -11.90 -21.38
N GLU A 44 23.51 -12.93 -20.53
CA GLU A 44 22.55 -13.16 -19.46
C GLU A 44 22.52 -12.00 -18.44
N LYS A 45 23.70 -11.50 -18.05
CA LYS A 45 23.81 -10.28 -17.21
C LYS A 45 23.14 -9.07 -17.87
N ALA A 46 23.33 -8.88 -19.18
CA ALA A 46 22.71 -7.76 -19.89
C ALA A 46 21.17 -7.87 -19.94
N GLU A 47 20.64 -9.08 -20.12
CA GLU A 47 19.19 -9.34 -20.10
C GLU A 47 18.59 -9.06 -18.70
N ILE A 48 19.27 -9.54 -17.64
CA ILE A 48 18.85 -9.28 -16.25
C ILE A 48 18.90 -7.79 -15.90
N ILE A 49 19.93 -7.07 -16.35
CA ILE A 49 20.01 -5.62 -16.18
C ILE A 49 18.84 -4.93 -16.88
N GLU A 50 18.43 -5.39 -18.07
CA GLU A 50 17.28 -4.82 -18.77
C GLU A 50 15.98 -5.06 -18.00
N MET A 51 15.76 -6.29 -17.51
CA MET A 51 14.61 -6.62 -16.66
C MET A 51 14.57 -5.79 -15.37
N SER A 52 15.74 -5.49 -14.77
CA SER A 52 15.83 -4.74 -13.53
C SER A 52 15.30 -3.30 -13.63
N LYS A 53 15.22 -2.73 -14.85
CA LYS A 53 14.71 -1.37 -15.06
C LYS A 53 13.24 -1.21 -14.67
N THR A 54 12.46 -2.28 -14.80
CA THR A 54 11.03 -2.29 -14.47
C THR A 54 10.70 -3.18 -13.29
N ASN A 55 11.65 -3.95 -12.75
CA ASN A 55 11.43 -4.90 -11.67
C ASN A 55 12.30 -4.55 -10.45
N PRO A 56 11.73 -3.81 -9.48
CA PRO A 56 12.45 -3.37 -8.29
C PRO A 56 13.10 -4.50 -7.50
N ARG A 57 12.45 -5.68 -7.38
CA ARG A 57 13.05 -6.83 -6.68
C ARG A 57 14.34 -7.31 -7.34
N ILE A 58 14.35 -7.46 -8.66
CA ILE A 58 15.54 -7.82 -9.42
C ILE A 58 16.62 -6.75 -9.24
N LYS A 59 16.25 -5.47 -9.35
CA LYS A 59 17.17 -4.35 -9.16
C LYS A 59 17.81 -4.34 -7.78
N GLY A 60 17.01 -4.60 -6.75
CA GLY A 60 17.46 -4.71 -5.37
C GLY A 60 18.49 -5.83 -5.20
N ILE A 61 18.23 -7.01 -5.78
CA ILE A 61 19.16 -8.15 -5.75
C ILE A 61 20.49 -7.81 -6.45
N ILE A 62 20.44 -7.13 -7.60
CA ILE A 62 21.65 -6.75 -8.35
C ILE A 62 22.50 -5.74 -7.56
N ASN A 63 21.88 -4.73 -6.97
CA ASN A 63 22.58 -3.63 -6.33
C ASN A 63 22.92 -3.89 -4.85
N GLY A 64 22.23 -4.84 -4.21
CA GLY A 64 22.24 -5.02 -2.75
C GLY A 64 21.43 -3.94 -2.00
N GLU A 65 20.83 -3.01 -2.73
CA GLU A 65 20.02 -1.92 -2.18
C GLU A 65 18.82 -1.59 -3.08
N LEU A 66 17.75 -1.07 -2.46
CA LEU A 66 16.56 -0.59 -3.15
C LEU A 66 16.09 0.74 -2.56
N ARG A 67 15.99 1.76 -3.42
CA ARG A 67 15.66 3.13 -3.01
C ARG A 67 14.22 3.44 -3.34
N PHE A 68 13.49 4.03 -2.41
CA PHE A 68 12.12 4.46 -2.66
C PHE A 68 11.93 5.94 -2.38
N TYR A 69 11.11 6.59 -3.21
CA TYR A 69 10.67 7.96 -3.04
C TYR A 69 9.19 7.99 -2.70
N ILE A 70 8.81 8.85 -1.76
CA ILE A 70 7.42 9.12 -1.41
C ILE A 70 7.16 10.60 -1.64
N GLU A 71 6.22 10.90 -2.53
CA GLU A 71 5.75 12.27 -2.77
C GLU A 71 5.28 12.94 -1.47
N PRO A 72 5.43 14.27 -1.34
CA PRO A 72 4.81 15.01 -0.23
C PRO A 72 3.30 14.79 -0.19
N LEU A 73 2.77 14.49 1.01
CA LEU A 73 1.33 14.32 1.18
C LEU A 73 0.59 15.63 0.85
N PRO A 74 -0.48 15.56 0.05
CA PRO A 74 -1.30 16.74 -0.25
C PRO A 74 -2.09 17.19 0.99
N SER A 75 -2.48 18.47 1.00
CA SER A 75 -3.16 19.07 2.16
C SER A 75 -4.50 18.41 2.51
N TYR A 76 -5.19 17.86 1.51
CA TYR A 76 -6.49 17.21 1.65
C TYR A 76 -6.41 15.76 2.15
N ALA A 77 -5.22 15.18 2.32
CA ALA A 77 -5.08 13.89 2.99
C ALA A 77 -5.54 13.99 4.45
N ALA A 78 -6.09 12.89 4.97
CA ALA A 78 -6.47 12.75 6.37
C ALA A 78 -5.32 13.15 7.32
N SER A 79 -5.69 13.71 8.45
CA SER A 79 -4.72 14.20 9.43
C SER A 79 -3.90 13.05 10.01
N GLU A 80 -4.54 11.92 10.32
CA GLU A 80 -3.88 10.75 10.88
C GLU A 80 -2.87 10.12 9.91
N VAL A 81 -3.12 10.21 8.60
CA VAL A 81 -2.18 9.71 7.58
C VAL A 81 -0.85 10.47 7.66
N LYS A 82 -0.90 11.80 7.85
CA LYS A 82 0.30 12.65 7.98
C LYS A 82 1.14 12.23 9.19
N GLU A 83 0.49 11.99 10.32
CA GLU A 83 1.16 11.53 11.54
C GLU A 83 1.72 10.10 11.40
N SER A 84 1.05 9.26 10.60
CA SER A 84 1.41 7.86 10.39
C SER A 84 2.49 7.65 9.33
N MET A 85 2.83 8.66 8.53
CA MET A 85 3.88 8.56 7.49
C MET A 85 5.22 8.09 8.03
N ARG A 86 5.59 8.48 9.26
CA ARG A 86 6.83 8.03 9.88
C ARG A 86 6.83 6.52 10.12
N MET A 87 5.68 5.96 10.49
CA MET A 87 5.51 4.52 10.69
C MET A 87 5.59 3.79 9.35
N ILE A 88 4.90 4.30 8.32
CA ILE A 88 4.94 3.77 6.95
C ILE A 88 6.39 3.69 6.45
N VAL A 89 7.13 4.81 6.52
CA VAL A 89 8.53 4.86 6.09
C VAL A 89 9.35 3.85 6.87
N ASN A 90 9.20 3.80 8.20
CA ASN A 90 9.94 2.87 9.03
C ASN A 90 9.68 1.40 8.66
N VAL A 91 8.44 1.03 8.33
CA VAL A 91 8.11 -0.34 7.89
C VAL A 91 8.79 -0.66 6.56
N LEU A 92 8.72 0.24 5.58
CA LEU A 92 9.36 0.01 4.28
C LEU A 92 10.89 -0.11 4.41
N GLU A 93 11.55 0.75 5.20
CA GLU A 93 13.00 0.69 5.40
C GLU A 93 13.46 -0.57 6.13
N HIS A 94 12.62 -1.17 6.97
CA HIS A 94 12.91 -2.39 7.72
C HIS A 94 12.26 -3.64 7.11
N SER A 95 11.72 -3.55 5.89
CA SER A 95 11.13 -4.67 5.16
C SER A 95 12.18 -5.65 4.61
N THR A 96 13.37 -5.71 5.22
CA THR A 96 14.48 -6.59 4.84
C THR A 96 14.12 -8.08 4.90
N THR A 97 13.01 -8.42 5.55
CA THR A 97 12.40 -9.75 5.52
C THR A 97 11.82 -10.13 4.15
N THR A 98 11.47 -9.15 3.31
CA THR A 98 10.84 -9.39 2.01
C THR A 98 11.83 -9.69 0.90
N ILE A 99 13.05 -9.13 0.96
CA ILE A 99 14.12 -9.42 -0.01
C ILE A 99 15.42 -9.70 0.76
N PRO A 100 15.82 -10.98 0.87
CA PRO A 100 17.03 -11.35 1.59
C PRO A 100 18.28 -10.63 1.06
N ASN A 101 19.06 -10.03 1.97
CA ASN A 101 20.31 -9.31 1.72
C ASN A 101 20.18 -8.05 0.85
N VAL A 102 19.03 -7.37 0.88
CA VAL A 102 18.82 -6.08 0.22
C VAL A 102 18.46 -5.03 1.27
N GLU A 103 19.23 -3.95 1.30
CA GLU A 103 18.93 -2.80 2.16
C GLU A 103 17.92 -1.88 1.47
N MET A 104 16.91 -1.43 2.21
CA MET A 104 15.89 -0.53 1.69
C MET A 104 15.97 0.81 2.41
N TYR A 105 15.99 1.91 1.66
CA TYR A 105 16.01 3.24 2.27
C TYR A 105 15.30 4.29 1.42
N ARG A 106 14.76 5.28 2.13
CA ARG A 106 14.09 6.40 1.49
C ARG A 106 15.08 7.37 0.85
N VAL A 107 14.76 7.85 -0.34
CA VAL A 107 15.42 8.98 -0.98
C VAL A 107 14.46 10.18 -1.11
N TYR A 108 15.03 11.37 -1.27
CA TYR A 108 14.27 12.63 -1.36
C TYR A 108 14.34 13.29 -2.75
N ASP A 109 15.24 12.83 -3.61
CA ASP A 109 15.24 13.17 -5.03
C ASP A 109 14.52 12.05 -5.79
N GLU A 110 13.43 12.41 -6.45
CA GLU A 110 12.63 11.49 -7.25
C GLU A 110 13.48 10.75 -8.29
N ASN A 111 14.43 11.43 -8.94
CA ASN A 111 15.26 10.83 -10.01
C ASN A 111 16.25 9.77 -9.49
N SER A 112 16.43 9.69 -8.17
CA SER A 112 17.30 8.71 -7.54
C SER A 112 16.58 7.47 -7.05
N ALA A 113 15.25 7.40 -7.20
CA ALA A 113 14.45 6.30 -6.71
C ALA A 113 14.37 5.13 -7.70
N ASP A 114 14.16 3.94 -7.13
CA ASP A 114 13.87 2.70 -7.84
C ASP A 114 12.37 2.36 -7.77
N ILE A 115 11.70 2.79 -6.69
CA ILE A 115 10.25 2.76 -6.52
C ILE A 115 9.74 4.18 -6.22
N HIS A 116 8.72 4.61 -6.94
CA HIS A 116 8.06 5.90 -6.75
C HIS A 116 6.66 5.68 -6.17
N ILE A 117 6.37 6.31 -5.03
CA ILE A 117 5.06 6.29 -4.38
C ILE A 117 4.44 7.68 -4.52
N SER A 118 3.29 7.71 -5.18
CA SER A 118 2.54 8.93 -5.49
C SER A 118 1.10 8.86 -5.00
N TRP A 119 0.50 10.02 -4.80
CA TRP A 119 -0.84 10.15 -4.22
C TRP A 119 -1.85 10.60 -5.26
N ILE A 120 -3.02 9.97 -5.28
CA ILE A 120 -4.14 10.43 -6.10
C ILE A 120 -5.37 10.70 -5.24
N LYS A 121 -6.13 11.74 -5.61
CA LYS A 121 -7.31 12.15 -4.84
C LYS A 121 -8.43 11.10 -4.90
N ASN A 122 -8.71 10.59 -6.10
CA ASN A 122 -9.72 9.58 -6.38
C ASN A 122 -9.13 8.52 -7.30
N TYR A 123 -9.25 7.26 -6.93
CA TYR A 123 -9.14 6.17 -7.88
C TYR A 123 -10.56 5.91 -8.42
N ARG A 124 -10.78 6.06 -9.73
CA ARG A 124 -12.13 5.84 -10.32
C ARG A 124 -12.49 4.35 -10.26
N SER A 125 -13.73 4.09 -9.86
CA SER A 125 -14.50 2.82 -9.88
C SER A 125 -13.69 1.51 -9.89
N HIS A 126 -13.68 0.86 -8.73
CA HIS A 126 -13.36 -0.56 -8.46
C HIS A 126 -11.91 -0.94 -8.16
N THR A 127 -10.98 0.01 -8.11
CA THR A 127 -9.61 -0.21 -7.63
C THR A 127 -9.28 0.97 -6.70
N LEU A 128 -8.76 0.71 -5.50
CA LEU A 128 -8.45 1.75 -4.49
C LEU A 128 -7.03 2.32 -4.69
N SER A 129 -6.23 1.59 -5.45
CA SER A 129 -4.85 1.86 -5.78
C SER A 129 -4.49 1.06 -7.04
N GLY A 130 -3.33 1.34 -7.60
CA GLY A 130 -2.82 0.53 -8.70
C GLY A 130 -1.40 0.92 -9.08
N ALA A 131 -0.52 -0.07 -9.12
CA ALA A 131 0.76 0.03 -9.79
C ALA A 131 0.55 0.28 -11.29
N ILE A 132 1.03 1.41 -11.81
CA ILE A 132 1.03 1.66 -13.27
C ILE A 132 2.14 0.85 -13.94
N THR A 133 3.24 0.65 -13.22
CA THR A 133 4.34 -0.28 -13.47
C THR A 133 4.82 -0.78 -12.11
N ASN A 134 5.54 -1.91 -12.05
CA ASN A 134 6.09 -2.40 -10.77
C ASN A 134 7.00 -1.38 -10.05
N SER A 135 7.49 -0.34 -10.73
CA SER A 135 8.31 0.74 -10.14
C SER A 135 7.53 2.01 -9.76
N TYR A 136 6.23 2.12 -10.07
CA TYR A 136 5.41 3.30 -9.80
C TYR A 136 4.09 2.91 -9.14
N ILE A 137 4.00 3.22 -7.85
CA ILE A 137 2.84 2.98 -6.98
C ILE A 137 1.98 4.24 -6.92
N LYS A 138 0.67 4.07 -7.09
CA LYS A 138 -0.34 5.11 -6.86
C LYS A 138 -1.33 4.69 -5.81
N ILE A 139 -1.43 5.48 -4.75
CA ILE A 139 -2.38 5.25 -3.64
C ILE A 139 -3.49 6.29 -3.68
N GLY A 140 -4.74 5.80 -3.70
CA GLY A 140 -5.92 6.63 -3.52
C GLY A 140 -6.01 7.15 -2.09
N LEU A 141 -6.21 8.45 -1.93
CA LEU A 141 -6.32 9.09 -0.62
C LEU A 141 -7.75 9.20 -0.09
N GLY A 142 -8.75 8.82 -0.89
CA GLY A 142 -10.15 8.93 -0.53
C GLY A 142 -11.07 8.54 -1.68
N ALA A 143 -12.36 8.65 -1.40
CA ALA A 143 -13.44 8.38 -2.34
C ALA A 143 -14.69 9.18 -1.94
N ASP A 144 -15.69 9.18 -2.81
CA ASP A 144 -16.99 9.77 -2.47
C ASP A 144 -17.73 8.81 -1.51
N ASN A 145 -18.30 9.37 -0.45
CA ASN A 145 -19.12 8.62 0.52
C ASN A 145 -20.53 8.32 -0.04
N CYS A 146 -21.39 7.72 0.78
CA CYS A 146 -22.77 7.40 0.38
C CYS A 146 -23.66 8.62 0.05
N LEU A 147 -23.21 9.84 0.39
CA LEU A 147 -23.87 11.12 0.07
C LEU A 147 -23.29 11.80 -1.17
N GLY A 148 -22.23 11.23 -1.78
CA GLY A 148 -21.52 11.84 -2.90
C GLY A 148 -20.49 12.89 -2.50
N ASP A 149 -20.22 13.06 -1.20
CA ASP A 149 -19.15 13.93 -0.70
C ASP A 149 -17.83 13.17 -0.67
N TRP A 150 -16.77 13.77 -1.21
CA TRP A 150 -15.43 13.22 -1.09
C TRP A 150 -14.96 13.18 0.37
N ARG A 151 -14.47 12.03 0.82
CA ARG A 151 -13.90 11.81 2.16
C ARG A 151 -12.52 11.17 2.08
N PRO A 152 -11.55 11.63 2.88
CA PRO A 152 -10.24 11.01 2.94
C PRO A 152 -10.32 9.67 3.68
N PHE A 153 -9.51 8.71 3.24
CA PHE A 153 -9.33 7.46 3.96
C PHE A 153 -8.52 7.65 5.24
N ASP A 154 -8.76 6.79 6.23
CA ASP A 154 -8.01 6.77 7.47
C ASP A 154 -6.56 6.26 7.29
N ALA A 155 -5.74 6.41 8.33
CA ALA A 155 -4.34 6.00 8.28
C ALA A 155 -4.14 4.50 8.04
N LEU A 156 -5.01 3.66 8.61
CA LEU A 156 -4.93 2.21 8.47
C LEU A 156 -5.22 1.77 7.02
N THR A 157 -6.24 2.34 6.39
CA THR A 157 -6.58 2.09 4.99
C THR A 157 -5.42 2.46 4.08
N ILE A 158 -4.81 3.63 4.25
CA ILE A 158 -3.64 4.04 3.45
C ILE A 158 -2.45 3.12 3.68
N TYR A 159 -2.20 2.72 4.92
CA TYR A 159 -1.14 1.79 5.27
C TYR A 159 -1.31 0.42 4.58
N LEU A 160 -2.51 -0.17 4.65
CA LEU A 160 -2.79 -1.47 4.04
C LEU A 160 -2.73 -1.41 2.51
N ASN A 161 -3.33 -0.40 1.88
CA ASN A 161 -3.26 -0.22 0.42
C ASN A 161 -1.81 -0.04 -0.04
N LEU A 162 -1.01 0.75 0.69
CA LEU A 162 0.37 0.95 0.33
C LEU A 162 1.17 -0.36 0.36
N LEU A 163 1.00 -1.18 1.39
CA LEU A 163 1.72 -2.45 1.49
C LEU A 163 1.29 -3.44 0.40
N HIS A 164 0.00 -3.50 0.07
CA HIS A 164 -0.49 -4.32 -1.04
C HIS A 164 0.17 -3.94 -2.38
N GLU A 165 0.16 -2.65 -2.74
CA GLU A 165 0.80 -2.19 -3.97
C GLU A 165 2.33 -2.32 -3.94
N PHE A 166 2.90 -2.25 -2.75
CA PHE A 166 4.32 -2.53 -2.55
C PHE A 166 4.63 -4.00 -2.83
N GLY A 167 3.75 -4.92 -2.42
CA GLY A 167 3.81 -6.34 -2.81
C GLY A 167 3.83 -6.52 -4.32
N HIS A 168 2.91 -5.86 -5.06
CA HIS A 168 2.94 -5.87 -6.53
C HIS A 168 4.26 -5.36 -7.11
N SER A 169 4.81 -4.30 -6.52
CA SER A 169 6.11 -3.73 -6.94
C SER A 169 7.28 -4.70 -6.73
N LEU A 170 7.12 -5.68 -5.84
CA LEU A 170 8.10 -6.73 -5.57
C LEU A 170 7.84 -8.04 -6.32
N GLY A 171 6.79 -8.09 -7.15
CA GLY A 171 6.44 -9.25 -7.98
C GLY A 171 5.45 -10.21 -7.34
N TYR A 172 4.69 -9.78 -6.34
CA TYR A 172 3.56 -10.56 -5.82
C TYR A 172 2.29 -10.25 -6.60
N GLY A 173 1.59 -11.27 -7.07
CA GLY A 173 0.24 -11.17 -7.61
C GLY A 173 -0.82 -11.07 -6.51
N HIS A 174 -2.10 -11.15 -6.90
CA HIS A 174 -3.16 -11.28 -5.92
C HIS A 174 -3.18 -12.69 -5.31
N SER A 175 -3.44 -12.75 -4.00
CA SER A 175 -3.76 -14.00 -3.30
C SER A 175 -5.24 -14.36 -3.49
N ASP A 176 -5.54 -15.65 -3.48
CA ASP A 176 -6.91 -16.18 -3.40
C ASP A 176 -7.45 -16.23 -1.95
N ASP A 177 -6.58 -16.05 -0.94
CA ASP A 177 -6.97 -16.00 0.47
C ASP A 177 -7.56 -14.61 0.83
N PRO A 178 -8.85 -14.51 1.19
CA PRO A 178 -9.48 -13.24 1.56
C PRO A 178 -8.91 -12.60 2.84
N ASP A 179 -8.16 -13.36 3.65
CA ASP A 179 -7.51 -12.83 4.84
C ASP A 179 -6.08 -12.32 4.56
N ASN A 180 -5.51 -12.48 3.35
CA ASN A 180 -4.14 -12.06 3.04
C ASN A 180 -4.04 -10.60 2.57
N ILE A 181 -2.91 -9.92 2.86
CA ILE A 181 -2.66 -8.55 2.42
C ILE A 181 -2.70 -8.39 0.89
N MET A 182 -2.35 -9.43 0.13
CA MET A 182 -2.41 -9.44 -1.34
C MET A 182 -3.79 -9.82 -1.89
N TYR A 183 -4.83 -9.96 -1.05
CA TYR A 183 -6.17 -10.19 -1.57
C TYR A 183 -6.63 -9.00 -2.41
N HIS A 184 -7.29 -9.28 -3.54
CA HIS A 184 -7.66 -8.28 -4.54
C HIS A 184 -8.69 -7.24 -4.05
N GLN A 185 -9.25 -7.41 -2.84
CA GLN A 185 -10.14 -6.46 -2.18
C GLN A 185 -9.57 -6.09 -0.82
N ILE A 186 -9.16 -4.83 -0.68
CA ILE A 186 -8.76 -4.27 0.61
C ILE A 186 -9.96 -3.52 1.18
N TYR A 187 -10.30 -3.83 2.42
CA TYR A 187 -11.30 -3.06 3.14
C TYR A 187 -10.79 -1.63 3.40
N SER A 188 -11.63 -0.64 3.11
CA SER A 188 -11.30 0.79 3.24
C SER A 188 -12.28 1.50 4.16
N ARG A 189 -11.77 2.44 4.95
CA ARG A 189 -12.56 3.34 5.81
C ARG A 189 -12.15 4.79 5.65
N PHE A 190 -13.13 5.67 5.84
CA PHE A 190 -12.88 7.09 5.92
C PHE A 190 -12.39 7.50 7.32
N GLU A 191 -11.58 8.56 7.39
CA GLU A 191 -11.26 9.23 8.67
C GLU A 191 -12.56 9.76 9.31
N THR A 192 -13.50 10.21 8.47
CA THR A 192 -14.85 10.61 8.85
C THR A 192 -15.80 10.39 7.68
N ASP A 193 -16.87 9.65 7.90
CA ASP A 193 -17.85 9.29 6.87
C ASP A 193 -18.69 10.48 6.44
N VAL A 194 -19.18 11.25 7.41
CA VAL A 194 -20.05 12.41 7.14
C VAL A 194 -19.61 13.56 8.04
N VAL A 195 -19.53 14.76 7.46
CA VAL A 195 -19.38 16.02 8.20
C VAL A 195 -20.52 16.94 7.79
N ILE A 196 -21.18 17.49 8.80
CA ILE A 196 -22.26 18.47 8.67
C ILE A 196 -21.78 19.79 9.26
N SER A 197 -22.05 20.88 8.56
CA SER A 197 -22.00 22.23 9.10
C SER A 197 -23.07 23.00 8.33
N ASP A 198 -24.25 23.11 8.93
CA ASP A 198 -25.43 23.63 8.23
C ASP A 198 -26.32 24.46 9.15
N ILE A 199 -27.12 25.33 8.54
CA ILE A 199 -28.14 26.13 9.23
C ILE A 199 -29.46 25.38 9.10
N PHE A 200 -30.09 25.10 10.23
CA PHE A 200 -31.36 24.41 10.34
C PHE A 200 -32.44 25.47 10.59
N PRO A 201 -33.32 25.79 9.61
CA PRO A 201 -34.45 26.67 9.84
C PRO A 201 -35.35 26.23 11.00
N SER A 202 -36.09 27.18 11.55
CA SER A 202 -37.10 26.91 12.59
C SER A 202 -38.08 25.82 12.12
N GLY A 203 -38.31 24.83 12.99
CA GLY A 203 -39.21 23.70 12.74
C GLY A 203 -38.74 22.69 11.69
N SER A 204 -37.53 22.84 11.15
CA SER A 204 -37.01 21.98 10.07
C SER A 204 -36.23 20.79 10.61
N MET A 205 -36.28 19.67 9.87
CA MET A 205 -35.50 18.46 10.17
C MET A 205 -34.50 18.17 9.05
N LYS A 206 -33.40 17.52 9.40
CA LYS A 206 -32.44 16.95 8.45
C LYS A 206 -32.31 15.45 8.69
N ILE A 207 -32.37 14.69 7.60
CA ILE A 207 -32.16 13.24 7.60
C ILE A 207 -30.75 12.99 7.05
N ILE A 208 -29.96 12.23 7.80
CA ILE A 208 -28.59 11.87 7.42
C ILE A 208 -28.49 10.34 7.47
N PRO A 209 -28.30 9.65 6.34
CA PRO A 209 -28.14 8.20 6.35
C PRO A 209 -26.80 7.81 6.98
N PHE A 210 -26.75 6.64 7.61
CA PHE A 210 -25.48 5.95 7.83
C PHE A 210 -25.03 5.31 6.51
N CYS A 211 -23.71 5.28 6.26
CA CYS A 211 -23.15 4.70 5.03
C CYS A 211 -23.04 3.17 5.07
N GLY A 212 -23.96 2.50 5.78
CA GLY A 212 -24.00 1.05 5.94
C GLY A 212 -24.60 0.64 7.29
N SER A 213 -24.55 -0.67 7.57
CA SER A 213 -24.72 -1.20 8.92
C SER A 213 -23.41 -1.15 9.69
N GLY A 214 -23.45 -1.13 11.02
CA GLY A 214 -22.24 -1.24 11.83
C GLY A 214 -22.28 -0.43 13.11
N TYR A 215 -21.15 -0.38 13.81
CA TYR A 215 -20.97 0.46 14.98
C TYR A 215 -20.43 1.84 14.60
N TYR A 216 -21.26 2.86 14.75
CA TYR A 216 -20.91 4.24 14.42
C TYR A 216 -20.71 5.08 15.68
N PHE A 217 -19.76 6.01 15.63
CA PHE A 217 -19.58 7.10 16.58
C PHE A 217 -19.95 8.41 15.90
N TYR A 218 -20.66 9.28 16.59
CA TYR A 218 -21.04 10.58 16.04
C TYR A 218 -21.12 11.66 17.11
N THR A 219 -20.85 12.89 16.69
CA THR A 219 -20.87 14.08 17.53
C THR A 219 -21.61 15.18 16.79
N PHE A 220 -22.54 15.84 17.47
CA PHE A 220 -23.26 17.01 16.96
C PHE A 220 -23.29 18.10 18.01
N SER A 221 -23.17 19.36 17.58
CA SER A 221 -23.18 20.51 18.47
C SER A 221 -23.74 21.76 17.80
N THR A 222 -24.33 22.65 18.60
CA THR A 222 -24.68 24.01 18.18
C THR A 222 -23.49 24.96 18.37
N ASP A 223 -23.45 26.03 17.58
CA ASP A 223 -22.46 27.12 17.78
C ASP A 223 -22.77 28.00 19.00
N ASN A 224 -24.00 27.93 19.52
CA ASN A 224 -24.50 28.75 20.62
C ASN A 224 -25.03 27.87 21.75
N VAL A 225 -24.48 28.04 22.95
CA VAL A 225 -24.83 27.30 24.18
C VAL A 225 -26.23 27.60 24.75
N GLN A 226 -27.06 28.31 24.00
CA GLN A 226 -28.47 28.54 24.33
C GLN A 226 -29.41 27.86 23.34
N ASP A 227 -28.87 27.37 22.21
CA ASP A 227 -29.64 26.71 21.17
C ASP A 227 -29.56 25.20 21.38
N ASP A 228 -30.71 24.55 21.43
CA ASP A 228 -30.83 23.09 21.51
C ASP A 228 -31.39 22.49 20.22
N PHE A 229 -31.25 21.17 20.09
CA PHE A 229 -31.85 20.37 19.04
C PHE A 229 -32.21 18.99 19.57
N ASP A 230 -33.08 18.32 18.85
CA ASP A 230 -33.35 16.90 19.06
C ASP A 230 -32.58 16.07 18.04
N ILE A 231 -32.04 14.94 18.49
CA ILE A 231 -31.39 13.95 17.64
C ILE A 231 -31.96 12.56 17.91
N TYR A 232 -32.31 11.88 16.82
CA TYR A 232 -32.88 10.54 16.83
C TYR A 232 -32.09 9.64 15.88
N VAL A 233 -32.00 8.36 16.22
CA VAL A 233 -31.47 7.34 15.31
C VAL A 233 -32.59 6.37 14.98
N LEU A 234 -32.97 6.32 13.70
CA LEU A 234 -34.15 5.59 13.23
C LEU A 234 -33.73 4.42 12.32
N PRO A 235 -34.37 3.25 12.46
CA PRO A 235 -34.18 2.12 11.54
C PRO A 235 -34.74 2.42 10.15
N SER A 236 -34.38 1.57 9.18
CA SER A 236 -34.80 1.69 7.77
C SER A 236 -36.31 1.87 7.62
N GLU A 237 -37.11 1.11 8.37
CA GLU A 237 -38.57 1.05 8.25
C GLU A 237 -39.31 2.25 8.85
N THR A 238 -38.68 3.01 9.75
CA THR A 238 -39.33 4.17 10.39
C THR A 238 -39.27 5.39 9.47
N ASP A 239 -40.42 5.93 9.09
CA ASP A 239 -40.50 7.19 8.34
C ASP A 239 -40.32 8.40 9.28
N PRO A 240 -39.30 9.25 9.06
CA PRO A 240 -39.00 10.38 9.95
C PRO A 240 -40.15 11.39 10.12
N GLN A 241 -40.94 11.65 9.07
CA GLN A 241 -42.02 12.64 9.12
C GLN A 241 -43.16 12.14 10.02
N THR A 242 -43.56 10.88 9.87
CA THR A 242 -44.58 10.27 10.72
C THR A 242 -44.12 10.09 12.17
N PHE A 243 -42.83 9.79 12.36
CA PHE A 243 -42.24 9.63 13.68
C PHE A 243 -42.31 10.95 14.47
N LEU A 244 -41.85 12.06 13.90
CA LEU A 244 -41.90 13.36 14.59
C LEU A 244 -43.32 13.92 14.73
N GLY A 245 -44.21 13.66 13.77
CA GLY A 245 -45.57 14.22 13.78
C GLY A 245 -46.58 13.47 14.66
N SER A 246 -46.37 12.16 14.88
CA SER A 246 -47.36 11.32 15.57
C SER A 246 -46.75 10.30 16.55
N GLU A 247 -45.44 10.38 16.80
CA GLU A 247 -44.68 9.43 17.63
C GLU A 247 -44.90 7.97 17.21
N SER A 248 -45.11 7.76 15.91
CA SER A 248 -45.34 6.45 15.32
C SER A 248 -44.06 5.91 14.70
N GLY A 249 -43.64 4.72 15.11
CA GLY A 249 -42.44 4.04 14.63
C GLY A 249 -41.53 3.61 15.78
N SER A 250 -40.37 3.06 15.43
CA SER A 250 -39.32 2.71 16.38
C SER A 250 -38.08 3.58 16.18
N GLU A 251 -37.30 3.70 17.25
CA GLU A 251 -35.98 4.32 17.26
C GLU A 251 -34.97 3.37 17.94
N TYR A 252 -33.69 3.61 17.72
CA TYR A 252 -32.64 2.97 18.50
C TYR A 252 -32.57 3.60 19.88
N VAL A 253 -32.96 2.82 20.89
CA VAL A 253 -32.94 3.23 22.30
C VAL A 253 -31.54 3.67 22.70
N ASP A 254 -31.46 4.77 23.44
CA ASP A 254 -30.22 5.42 23.92
C ASP A 254 -29.28 5.96 22.84
N CYS A 255 -29.66 5.89 21.56
CA CYS A 255 -28.88 6.44 20.45
C CYS A 255 -29.34 7.86 20.03
N GLY A 256 -30.14 8.53 20.85
CA GLY A 256 -30.63 9.87 20.60
C GLY A 256 -30.81 10.64 21.90
N GLU A 257 -31.02 11.94 21.79
CA GLU A 257 -31.28 12.83 22.91
C GLU A 257 -32.14 14.00 22.46
N LYS A 258 -32.99 14.50 23.37
CA LYS A 258 -33.83 15.68 23.14
C LYS A 258 -33.28 16.87 23.90
N ASP A 259 -33.62 18.08 23.44
CA ASP A 259 -33.26 19.35 24.08
C ASP A 259 -31.74 19.44 24.40
N THR A 260 -30.89 18.99 23.47
CA THR A 260 -29.44 18.92 23.67
C THR A 260 -28.69 19.95 22.83
N MET A 261 -27.64 20.53 23.41
CA MET A 261 -26.74 21.46 22.71
C MET A 261 -25.51 20.74 22.12
N ASN A 262 -25.14 19.61 22.71
CA ASN A 262 -23.97 18.82 22.36
C ASN A 262 -24.29 17.36 22.61
N PHE A 263 -24.35 16.56 21.55
CA PHE A 263 -24.53 15.13 21.65
C PHE A 263 -23.29 14.41 21.16
N THR A 264 -22.84 13.40 21.90
CA THR A 264 -21.78 12.49 21.46
C THR A 264 -22.13 11.10 21.91
N HIS A 265 -22.29 10.19 20.96
CA HIS A 265 -22.68 8.83 21.25
C HIS A 265 -22.17 7.85 20.19
N SER A 266 -22.28 6.57 20.52
CA SER A 266 -22.04 5.50 19.56
C SER A 266 -23.25 4.57 19.49
N CYS A 267 -23.63 4.13 18.30
CA CYS A 267 -24.76 3.24 18.11
C CYS A 267 -24.41 2.13 17.13
N ASN A 268 -24.87 0.90 17.41
CA ASN A 268 -24.83 -0.19 16.43
C ASN A 268 -26.14 -0.19 15.64
N VAL A 269 -26.07 0.01 14.32
CA VAL A 269 -27.22 0.24 13.46
C VAL A 269 -27.28 -0.78 12.32
N SER A 270 -28.49 -1.09 11.85
CA SER A 270 -28.69 -1.90 10.66
C SER A 270 -28.49 -1.08 9.40
N ALA A 271 -28.38 -1.74 8.25
CA ALA A 271 -28.33 -1.08 6.96
C ALA A 271 -29.53 -0.15 6.77
N ASP A 272 -29.30 0.95 6.03
CA ASP A 272 -30.30 1.98 5.72
C ASP A 272 -30.90 2.72 6.92
N SER A 273 -30.29 2.58 8.12
CA SER A 273 -30.61 3.43 9.26
C SER A 273 -30.22 4.88 9.00
N LYS A 274 -30.84 5.82 9.72
CA LYS A 274 -30.58 7.25 9.57
C LYS A 274 -30.58 7.99 10.90
N ILE A 275 -29.78 9.05 10.97
CA ILE A 275 -29.87 10.09 11.98
C ILE A 275 -30.91 11.11 11.52
N VAL A 276 -31.79 11.53 12.43
CA VAL A 276 -32.72 12.65 12.23
C VAL A 276 -32.41 13.71 13.25
N ILE A 277 -32.07 14.91 12.79
CA ILE A 277 -31.85 16.08 13.63
C ILE A 277 -32.98 17.06 13.38
N HIS A 278 -33.63 17.52 14.44
CA HIS A 278 -34.76 18.44 14.35
C HIS A 278 -34.52 19.70 15.17
N ASN A 279 -34.78 20.84 14.55
CA ASN A 279 -34.75 22.13 15.21
C ASN A 279 -36.18 22.54 15.61
N TYR A 280 -36.49 22.49 16.91
CA TYR A 280 -37.75 22.97 17.45
C TYR A 280 -37.75 24.46 17.78
N GLU A 281 -36.59 25.13 17.70
CA GLU A 281 -36.49 26.55 17.98
C GLU A 281 -37.34 27.40 17.03
N SER A 282 -37.78 28.54 17.54
CA SER A 282 -38.53 29.54 16.76
C SER A 282 -37.66 30.32 15.76
N TYR A 283 -36.36 30.03 15.71
CA TYR A 283 -35.37 30.66 14.85
C TYR A 283 -34.37 29.63 14.27
N PRO A 284 -33.63 29.99 13.21
CA PRO A 284 -32.62 29.09 12.65
C PRO A 284 -31.41 28.91 13.57
N ILE A 285 -30.95 27.67 13.73
CA ILE A 285 -29.76 27.33 14.51
C ILE A 285 -28.69 26.74 13.60
N LYS A 286 -27.41 26.92 13.95
CA LYS A 286 -26.31 26.29 13.22
C LYS A 286 -25.84 25.06 13.97
N ILE A 287 -25.87 23.92 13.30
CA ILE A 287 -25.43 22.63 13.83
C ILE A 287 -24.22 22.16 13.03
N ASN A 288 -23.18 21.78 13.75
CA ASN A 288 -22.03 21.08 13.22
C ASN A 288 -22.05 19.65 13.71
N GLY A 289 -21.52 18.72 12.93
CA GLY A 289 -21.35 17.38 13.41
C GLY A 289 -20.57 16.49 12.47
N GLN A 290 -20.30 15.29 12.97
CA GLN A 290 -19.55 14.28 12.25
C GLN A 290 -20.06 12.89 12.60
N ILE A 291 -19.99 11.98 11.64
CA ILE A 291 -20.31 10.57 11.78
C ILE A 291 -19.09 9.79 11.31
N VAL A 292 -18.69 8.80 12.11
CA VAL A 292 -17.50 7.98 11.90
C VAL A 292 -17.89 6.52 12.11
N ASP A 293 -17.76 5.70 11.08
CA ASP A 293 -17.79 4.24 11.20
C ASP A 293 -16.63 3.82 12.11
N LYS A 294 -16.90 2.97 13.11
CA LYS A 294 -15.92 2.43 14.06
C LYS A 294 -15.68 0.94 13.87
N ASP A 295 -16.33 0.28 12.93
CA ASP A 295 -16.10 -1.13 12.64
C ASP A 295 -14.68 -1.33 12.10
N VAL A 296 -13.79 -1.86 12.94
CA VAL A 296 -12.42 -2.15 12.53
C VAL A 296 -12.42 -3.48 11.78
N PRO A 297 -11.96 -3.50 10.51
CA PRO A 297 -11.85 -4.75 9.78
C PRO A 297 -10.87 -5.68 10.50
N LYS A 298 -11.05 -6.99 10.30
CA LYS A 298 -10.04 -7.96 10.72
C LYS A 298 -8.72 -7.58 10.06
N LYS A 299 -7.65 -7.50 10.86
CA LYS A 299 -6.30 -7.26 10.34
C LYS A 299 -5.94 -8.44 9.42
N PRO A 300 -5.52 -8.18 8.17
CA PRO A 300 -5.10 -9.26 7.28
C PRO A 300 -3.80 -9.90 7.78
N ASP A 301 -3.52 -11.10 7.27
CA ASP A 301 -2.18 -11.65 7.26
C ASP A 301 -1.28 -10.72 6.46
N MET A 302 -0.20 -10.27 7.10
CA MET A 302 0.72 -9.28 6.54
C MET A 302 1.87 -9.94 5.77
N ASP A 303 1.97 -11.27 5.81
CA ASP A 303 2.95 -11.99 5.03
C ASP A 303 2.49 -12.07 3.57
N TYR A 304 3.37 -11.72 2.63
CA TYR A 304 3.05 -11.83 1.21
C TYR A 304 2.94 -13.30 0.80
N ASP A 305 1.90 -13.62 0.04
CA ASP A 305 1.60 -14.98 -0.40
C ASP A 305 2.68 -15.52 -1.36
N GLU A 306 3.38 -16.57 -0.95
CA GLU A 306 4.40 -17.24 -1.76
C GLU A 306 3.81 -17.92 -3.00
N GLU A 307 2.55 -18.36 -2.97
CA GLU A 307 1.89 -18.99 -4.11
C GLU A 307 1.55 -17.97 -5.21
N ALA A 308 1.38 -16.71 -4.83
CA ALA A 308 1.13 -15.60 -5.75
C ALA A 308 2.41 -14.95 -6.29
N PHE A 309 3.59 -15.48 -5.95
CA PHE A 309 4.86 -14.86 -6.30
C PHE A 309 5.31 -15.19 -7.73
N GLU A 310 5.67 -14.16 -8.52
CA GLU A 310 5.91 -14.31 -9.97
C GLU A 310 7.27 -14.93 -10.33
N TYR A 311 8.25 -14.87 -9.42
CA TYR A 311 9.60 -15.35 -9.68
C TYR A 311 9.86 -16.71 -9.04
N ASP A 312 10.45 -17.62 -9.79
CA ASP A 312 10.93 -18.86 -9.23
C ASP A 312 12.20 -18.67 -8.37
N THR A 313 12.33 -19.47 -7.33
CA THR A 313 13.43 -19.36 -6.37
C THR A 313 14.80 -19.64 -6.99
N GLU A 314 14.87 -20.51 -7.99
CA GLU A 314 16.13 -20.86 -8.69
C GLU A 314 16.65 -19.69 -9.52
N PHE A 315 15.76 -18.99 -10.23
CA PHE A 315 16.05 -17.78 -10.98
C PHE A 315 16.58 -16.68 -10.07
N LEU A 316 15.93 -16.40 -8.95
CA LEU A 316 16.43 -15.40 -8.00
C LEU A 316 17.77 -15.79 -7.37
N ALA A 317 18.01 -17.09 -7.14
CA ALA A 317 19.31 -17.58 -6.68
C ALA A 317 20.39 -17.42 -7.76
N ASN A 318 20.05 -17.69 -9.03
CA ASN A 318 20.96 -17.50 -10.16
C ASN A 318 21.36 -16.02 -10.32
N ILE A 319 20.40 -15.08 -10.24
CA ILE A 319 20.72 -13.64 -10.25
C ILE A 319 21.72 -13.31 -9.14
N ARG A 320 21.47 -13.78 -7.90
CA ARG A 320 22.40 -13.54 -6.79
C ARG A 320 23.79 -14.06 -7.10
N LEU A 321 23.92 -15.27 -7.65
CA LEU A 321 25.23 -15.82 -8.02
C LEU A 321 25.92 -14.98 -9.10
N LEU A 322 25.20 -14.65 -10.17
CA LEU A 322 25.73 -13.86 -11.28
C LEU A 322 26.28 -12.50 -10.84
N PHE A 323 25.61 -11.84 -9.89
CA PHE A 323 25.97 -10.48 -9.47
C PHE A 323 26.78 -10.41 -8.15
N ASN A 324 26.81 -11.47 -7.33
CA ASN A 324 27.64 -11.51 -6.11
C ASN A 324 29.11 -11.83 -6.35
N GLU A 325 29.50 -12.37 -7.51
CA GLU A 325 30.93 -12.65 -7.82
C GLU A 325 31.79 -11.39 -8.08
N SER A 326 31.25 -10.19 -7.84
CA SER A 326 31.91 -8.90 -8.15
C SER A 326 32.25 -8.02 -6.93
N ASN A 327 32.03 -8.48 -5.69
CA ASN A 327 32.36 -7.73 -4.46
C ASN A 327 33.58 -8.30 -3.73
#